data_AF-A0A942CQB4-F1
#
_entry.id   AF-A0A942CQB4-F1
#
_cell.length_a   1.000
_cell.length_b   1.000
_cell.length_c   1.000
_cell.angle_alpha   90.00
_cell.angle_beta   90.00
_cell.angle_gamma   90.00
#
_symmetry.space_group_name_H-M   'P 1'
#
loop_
_entity.id
_entity.type
_entity.pdbx_description
1 polymer ?
#
loop_
_entity_poly.entity_id
_entity_poly.type
_entity_poly.pdbx_seq_one_letter_code
_entity_poly.pdbx_strand_id
1 'polypeptide(L)' 'MPVRVLLSPDRHGEWRVCLDDTVIVCFSGPFAREQALRRSQELAGLLHASVDDHADADRPPITRIQTRK' A
#
# COMPACT_ATOMS: atom_id res chain seq x y z
N MET A 1 -3.97 1.06 -2.56
CA MET A 1 -2.68 1.74 -2.31
C MET A 1 -1.87 1.82 -3.61
N PRO A 2 -1.98 2.90 -4.42
CA PRO A 2 -1.13 3.13 -5.58
C PRO A 2 0.38 3.19 -5.27
N VAL A 3 1.18 2.50 -6.08
CA VAL A 3 2.65 2.58 -6.08
C VAL A 3 3.09 3.57 -7.17
N ARG A 4 3.94 4.53 -6.82
CA ARG A 4 4.46 5.55 -7.75
C ARG A 4 5.98 5.58 -7.71
N VAL A 5 6.61 5.79 -8.86
CA VAL A 5 8.06 5.99 -8.97
C VAL A 5 8.32 7.43 -9.39
N LEU A 6 9.14 8.14 -8.61
CA LEU A 6 9.45 9.55 -8.82
C LEU A 6 10.97 9.75 -8.80
N LEU A 7 11.45 10.83 -9.42
CA LEU A 7 12.83 11.26 -9.24
C LEU A 7 13.02 11.83 -7.83
N SER A 8 14.17 11.55 -7.23
CA SER A 8 14.54 12.02 -5.92
C SER A 8 14.88 13.52 -5.98
N PRO A 9 14.15 14.41 -5.28
CA PRO A 9 14.48 15.85 -5.26
C PRO A 9 15.79 16.14 -4.52
N ASP A 10 16.12 15.33 -3.51
CA ASP A 10 17.29 15.59 -2.66
C ASP A 10 18.59 15.00 -3.22
N ARG A 11 18.49 14.08 -4.20
CA ARG A 11 19.66 13.33 -4.73
C ARG A 11 19.54 13.14 -6.23
N HIS A 12 20.42 13.80 -6.98
CA HIS A 12 20.47 13.68 -8.44
C HIS A 12 20.75 12.24 -8.89
N GLY A 13 19.95 11.75 -9.83
CA GLY A 13 20.11 10.42 -10.41
C GLY A 13 19.51 9.28 -9.58
N GLU A 14 18.95 9.59 -8.41
CA GLU A 14 18.19 8.64 -7.61
C GLU A 14 16.70 8.70 -7.93
N TRP A 15 16.04 7.55 -7.74
CA TRP A 15 14.61 7.38 -7.85
C TRP A 15 14.04 6.99 -6.49
N ARG A 16 12.77 7.31 -6.26
CA ARG A 16 12.04 6.96 -5.06
C ARG A 16 10.79 6.19 -5.41
N VAL A 17 10.47 5.17 -4.62
CA VAL A 17 9.15 4.54 -4.65
C VAL A 17 8.30 5.09 -3.53
N CYS A 18 7.09 5.50 -3.88
CA CYS A 18 6.08 6.00 -2.95
C CYS A 18 4.89 5.04 -2.93
N LEU A 19 4.35 4.81 -1.74
CA LEU A 19 3.10 4.10 -1.51
C LEU A 19 2.17 5.06 -0.78
N ASP A 20 1.02 5.39 -1.37
CA ASP A 20 0.07 6.38 -0.80
C ASP A 20 0.76 7.65 -0.28
N ASP A 21 1.60 8.24 -1.15
CA ASP A 21 2.41 9.45 -0.91
C ASP A 21 3.48 9.32 0.19
N THR A 22 3.67 8.14 0.79
CA THR A 22 4.78 7.84 1.69
C THR A 22 5.97 7.28 0.93
N VAL A 23 7.15 7.89 1.07
CA VAL A 23 8.39 7.35 0.48
C VAL A 23 8.84 6.13 1.27
N ILE A 24 8.98 4.98 0.59
CA ILE A 24 9.37 3.71 1.23
C ILE A 24 10.78 3.26 0.85
N VAL A 25 11.30 3.67 -0.31
CA VAL A 25 12.67 3.33 -0.72
C VAL A 25 13.24 4.34 -1.71
N CYS A 26 14.54 4.60 -1.60
CA CYS A 26 15.33 5.36 -2.58
C CYS A 26 16.38 4.42 -3.20
N PHE A 27 16.62 4.55 -4.50
CA PHE A 27 17.61 3.71 -5.19
C PHE A 27 18.21 4.43 -6.40
N SER A 28 19.40 3.97 -6.80
CA SER A 28 20.12 4.41 -7.99
C SER A 28 20.42 3.24 -8.91
N GLY A 29 20.37 3.46 -10.21
CA GLY A 29 20.75 2.48 -11.23
C GLY A 29 19.58 1.63 -11.77
N PRO A 30 19.70 1.13 -13.01
CA PRO A 30 18.59 0.48 -13.72
C PRO A 30 18.18 -0.86 -13.11
N PHE A 31 19.14 -1.64 -12.61
CA PHE A 31 18.86 -2.95 -12.01
C PHE A 31 18.06 -2.85 -10.70
N ALA A 32 18.33 -1.80 -9.92
CA ALA A 32 17.61 -1.54 -8.68
C ALA A 32 16.15 -1.10 -8.92
N ARG A 33 15.84 -0.55 -10.10
CA ARG A 33 14.49 -0.07 -10.44
C ARG A 33 13.46 -1.17 -10.47
N GLU A 34 13.73 -2.24 -11.20
CA GLU A 34 12.77 -3.34 -11.35
C GLU A 34 12.55 -4.06 -10.03
N GLN A 35 13.63 -4.29 -9.28
CA GLN A 35 13.56 -4.94 -7.97
C GLN A 35 12.78 -4.08 -6.96
N ALA A 36 13.07 -2.77 -6.89
CA ALA A 36 12.37 -1.85 -6.00
C ALA A 36 10.87 -1.77 -6.34
N LEU A 37 10.52 -1.70 -7.63
CA LEU A 37 9.12 -1.66 -8.06
C LEU A 37 8.38 -2.95 -7.69
N ARG A 38 8.96 -4.11 -8.01
CA ARG A 38 8.36 -5.42 -7.70
C ARG A 38 8.11 -5.59 -6.20
N ARG A 39 9.12 -5.32 -5.37
CA ARG A 39 8.99 -5.43 -3.90
C ARG A 39 7.97 -4.46 -3.33
N SER A 40 7.88 -3.25 -3.89
CA SER A 40 6.90 -2.25 -3.46
C SER A 40 5.47 -2.64 -3.82
N GLN A 41 5.26 -3.29 -4.97
CA GLN A 41 3.97 -3.85 -5.35
C GLN A 41 3.57 -5.03 -4.47
N GLU A 42 4.51 -5.93 -4.16
CA GLU A 42 4.30 -7.04 -3.20
C GLU A 42 3.88 -6.48 -1.83
N LEU A 43 4.57 -5.45 -1.33
CA LEU A 43 4.24 -4.77 -0.08
C LEU A 43 2.85 -4.10 -0.13
N ALA A 44 2.52 -3.40 -1.22
CA ALA A 44 1.21 -2.78 -1.41
C ALA A 44 0.07 -3.80 -1.35
N GLY A 45 0.27 -4.98 -1.94
CA GLY A 45 -0.69 -6.07 -1.90
C GLY A 45 -0.90 -6.63 -0.49
N LEU A 46 0.18 -6.84 0.27
CA LEU A 46 0.10 -7.32 1.66
C LEU A 46 -0.62 -6.31 2.57
N LEU A 47 -0.31 -5.03 2.43
CA LEU A 47 -0.97 -3.97 3.20
C LEU A 47 -2.45 -3.86 2.83
N HIS A 48 -2.80 -3.96 1.56
CA HIS A 48 -4.21 -3.95 1.14
C HIS A 48 -4.99 -5.14 1.71
N ALA A 49 -4.43 -6.35 1.67
CA ALA A 49 -5.05 -7.54 2.25
C ALA A 49 -5.28 -7.39 3.76
N SER A 50 -4.32 -6.79 4.49
CA SER A 50 -4.48 -6.54 5.94
C SER A 50 -5.57 -5.51 6.27
N VAL A 51 -5.80 -4.53 5.39
CA VAL A 51 -6.86 -3.54 5.57
C VAL A 51 -8.24 -4.16 5.30
N ASP A 52 -8.36 -5.03 4.30
CA ASP A 52 -9.62 -5.71 3.96
C ASP A 52 -10.04 -6.68 5.08
N ASP A 53 -9.09 -7.41 5.67
CA ASP A 53 -9.33 -8.32 6.80
C ASP A 53 -9.80 -7.57 8.07
N HIS A 54 -9.33 -6.33 8.26
CA HIS A 54 -9.81 -5.46 9.36
C HIS A 54 -11.19 -4.85 9.10
N ALA A 55 -11.62 -4.71 7.84
CA ALA A 55 -12.92 -4.14 7.49
C ALA A 55 -14.08 -5.12 7.71
N ASP A 56 -13.84 -6.43 7.66
CA ASP A 56 -14.87 -7.45 7.95
C ASP A 56 -15.14 -7.59 9.46
N ALA A 57 -14.13 -7.32 10.31
CA ALA A 57 -14.24 -7.39 11.76
C ALA A 57 -15.04 -6.22 12.40
N ASP A 58 -15.23 -5.11 11.69
CA ASP A 58 -15.92 -3.92 12.22
C ASP A 58 -17.42 -3.87 11.87
N ARG A 59 -18.00 -4.92 11.28
CA ARG A 59 -19.44 -4.98 11.04
C ARG A 59 -20.17 -5.36 12.33
N PRO A 60 -20.94 -4.46 12.98
CA PRO A 60 -21.68 -4.83 14.18
C PRO A 60 -22.72 -5.91 13.83
N PRO A 61 -22.93 -6.92 14.69
CA PRO A 61 -23.95 -7.93 14.45
C PRO A 61 -25.31 -7.25 14.39
N ILE A 62 -25.97 -7.35 13.23
CA ILE A 62 -27.34 -6.85 13.02
C ILE A 62 -28.24 -7.56 14.02
N THR A 63 -28.59 -6.86 15.11
CA THR A 63 -29.51 -7.39 16.13
C THR A 63 -30.90 -7.38 15.52
N ARG A 64 -31.33 -8.55 15.06
CA ARG A 64 -32.64 -8.75 14.42
C ARG A 64 -33.72 -8.72 15.51
N ILE A 65 -34.23 -7.54 15.85
CA ILE A 65 -35.38 -7.40 16.76
C ILE A 65 -36.62 -7.93 16.04
N GLN A 66 -37.01 -9.17 16.34
CA GLN A 66 -38.32 -9.70 15.98
C GLN A 66 -39.39 -8.94 16.78
N THR A 67 -40.13 -8.05 16.13
CA THR A 67 -41.32 -7.44 16.72
C THR A 67 -42.48 -8.41 16.51
N ARG A 68 -42.84 -9.13 17.58
CA ARG A 68 -44.11 -9.85 17.69
C ARG A 68 -45.22 -8.82 17.89
N LYS A 69 -46.24 -8.80 17.02
CA LYS A 69 -47.64 -8.52 17.38
C LYS A 69 -48.57 -8.99 16.28
#